data_AF-A0ABD5XI20-F1
#
_entry.id   AF-A0ABD5XI20-F1
#
_cell.length_a   1.000
_cell.length_b   1.000
_cell.length_c   1.000
_cell.angle_alpha   90.00
_cell.angle_beta   90.00
_cell.angle_gamma   90.00
#
_symmetry.space_group_name_H-M   'P 1'
#
loop_
_entity.id
_entity.type
_entity.pdbx_description
1 polymer ?
#
loop_
_entity_poly.entity_id
_entity_poly.type
_entity_poly.pdbx_seq_one_letter_code
_entity_poly.pdbx_strand_id
1 'polypeptide(L)'
;MFGIGTLPDLLRLAVLPVLAWTAVRDVRTRRVPNVVWYPLAALGVVLLAWELVGHLPPETVFDRLYLIRVGVSVCLVVPLSYLFWRLGGFGGADAKALMVFAVLLPTFPSYTLAGTEFPLAATRLGVFSMTVLTNTVIAGLAYPLFLAARNLADGEFELPISFVGRRVSVSSLSTAHGRLFESPEGVTRNGLDLDALRMYLRWRGLTLADLRSNPDALRDPDSIDETFDPTDGAVHRAATDGGTSADFDGDGETADAAGGDAAGDDGREADSDASSDDPWGAARFLDSIEGSAYGTSPEKLRGGLDLVASRESVWISPGIPFLVPMFVGLVVAFVYGDVLFGILGALGIV
;
A
#
# COMPACT_ATOMS: atom_id res chain seq x y z
N MET A 1 -36.95 23.54 7.08
CA MET A 1 -35.88 23.02 7.96
C MET A 1 -34.99 22.17 7.07
N PHE A 2 -33.84 22.69 6.65
CA PHE A 2 -32.89 21.90 5.83
C PHE A 2 -32.29 20.84 6.75
N GLY A 3 -32.63 19.57 6.52
CA GLY A 3 -32.23 18.42 7.35
C GLY A 3 -30.76 18.06 7.12
N ILE A 4 -29.87 18.96 7.50
CA ILE A 4 -28.45 18.67 7.54
C ILE A 4 -28.21 17.81 8.79
N GLY A 5 -27.42 16.74 8.69
CA GLY A 5 -27.12 15.79 9.78
C GLY A 5 -26.63 16.47 11.07
N THR A 6 -26.48 15.70 12.15
CA THR A 6 -25.99 16.27 13.42
C THR A 6 -24.63 16.95 13.21
N LEU A 7 -24.27 17.93 14.05
CA LEU A 7 -22.98 18.63 13.91
C LEU A 7 -21.79 17.64 13.82
N PRO A 8 -21.71 16.57 14.63
CA PRO A 8 -20.71 15.51 14.45
C PRO A 8 -20.74 14.86 13.07
N ASP A 9 -21.91 14.54 12.53
CA ASP A 9 -22.04 13.94 11.19
C ASP A 9 -21.50 14.87 10.10
N LEU A 10 -21.80 16.16 10.19
CA LEU A 10 -21.27 17.12 9.22
C LEU A 10 -19.76 17.22 9.26
N LEU A 11 -19.17 17.23 10.45
CA LEU A 11 -17.72 17.30 10.61
C LEU A 11 -17.04 16.03 10.11
N ARG A 12 -17.69 14.86 10.22
CA ARG A 12 -17.18 13.60 9.65
C ARG A 12 -17.03 13.65 8.14
N LEU A 13 -17.81 14.44 7.41
CA LEU A 13 -17.67 14.60 5.96
C LEU A 13 -16.30 15.16 5.55
N ALA A 14 -15.54 15.77 6.46
CA ALA A 14 -14.15 16.19 6.21
C ALA A 14 -13.23 15.02 5.80
N VAL A 15 -13.61 13.78 6.12
CA VAL A 15 -12.89 12.57 5.67
C VAL A 15 -12.88 12.43 4.14
N LEU A 16 -13.97 12.84 3.46
CA LEU A 16 -14.14 12.66 2.02
C LEU A 16 -13.10 13.41 1.19
N PRO A 17 -12.91 14.74 1.34
CA PRO A 17 -11.88 15.45 0.58
C PRO A 17 -10.46 15.01 0.94
N VAL A 18 -10.20 14.64 2.21
CA VAL A 18 -8.89 14.11 2.62
C VAL A 18 -8.61 12.78 1.92
N LEU A 19 -9.56 11.85 1.93
CA LEU A 19 -9.42 10.56 1.25
C LEU A 19 -9.34 10.68 -0.27
N ALA A 20 -10.08 11.61 -0.86
CA ALA A 20 -9.96 11.90 -2.29
C ALA A 20 -8.52 12.34 -2.63
N TRP A 21 -7.95 13.24 -1.82
CA TRP A 21 -6.57 13.68 -2.00
C TRP A 21 -5.56 12.55 -1.75
N THR A 22 -5.74 11.71 -0.72
CA THR A 22 -4.84 10.58 -0.48
C THR A 22 -4.91 9.55 -1.59
N ALA A 23 -6.10 9.28 -2.15
CA ALA A 23 -6.27 8.38 -3.29
C ALA A 23 -5.56 8.92 -4.54
N VAL A 24 -5.66 10.22 -4.83
CA VAL A 24 -4.92 10.85 -5.94
C VAL A 24 -3.41 10.78 -5.70
N ARG A 25 -2.96 11.04 -4.47
CA ARG A 25 -1.54 11.00 -4.11
C ARG A 25 -0.98 9.58 -4.17
N ASP A 26 -1.74 8.58 -3.75
CA ASP A 26 -1.37 7.17 -3.82
C ASP A 26 -1.19 6.73 -5.28
N VAL A 27 -2.11 7.12 -6.18
CA VAL A 27 -1.96 6.85 -7.62
C VAL A 27 -0.71 7.50 -8.21
N ARG A 28 -0.41 8.75 -7.83
CA ARG A 28 0.71 9.52 -8.42
C ARG A 28 2.07 9.18 -7.84
N THR A 29 2.16 9.01 -6.53
CA THR A 29 3.43 8.98 -5.78
C THR A 29 3.62 7.73 -4.92
N ARG A 30 2.60 6.86 -4.81
CA ARG A 30 2.63 5.63 -4.01
C ARG A 30 2.97 5.80 -2.52
N ARG A 31 2.96 7.05 -2.04
CA ARG A 31 3.34 7.39 -0.67
C ARG A 31 2.36 8.41 -0.10
N VAL A 32 1.74 8.05 1.03
CA VAL A 32 0.86 8.93 1.79
C VAL A 32 1.53 9.28 3.12
N PRO A 33 1.76 10.57 3.43
CA PRO A 33 2.42 10.97 4.67
C PRO A 33 1.63 10.57 5.91
N ASN A 34 2.33 10.18 6.96
CA ASN A 34 1.73 9.82 8.24
C ASN A 34 0.94 10.99 8.86
N VAL A 35 1.40 12.23 8.65
CA VAL A 35 0.78 13.45 9.20
C VAL A 35 -0.69 13.64 8.78
N VAL A 36 -1.12 13.02 7.68
CA VAL A 36 -2.49 13.14 7.17
C VAL A 36 -3.50 12.48 8.12
N TRP A 37 -3.08 11.43 8.83
CA TRP A 37 -3.96 10.62 9.65
C TRP A 37 -4.21 11.24 11.03
N TYR A 38 -3.26 11.99 11.59
CA TYR A 38 -3.39 12.54 12.95
C TYR A 38 -4.55 13.53 13.11
N PRO A 39 -4.78 14.51 12.19
CA PRO A 39 -5.91 15.41 12.30
C PRO A 39 -7.26 14.68 12.22
N LEU A 40 -7.37 13.67 11.35
CA LEU A 40 -8.58 12.87 11.24
C LEU A 40 -8.82 11.99 12.48
N ALA A 41 -7.75 11.40 13.03
CA ALA A 41 -7.82 10.64 14.27
C ALA A 41 -8.25 11.53 15.44
N ALA A 42 -7.64 12.71 15.58
CA ALA A 42 -7.98 13.69 16.60
C ALA A 42 -9.45 14.14 16.48
N LEU A 43 -9.88 14.46 15.26
CA LEU A 43 -11.28 14.78 14.97
C LEU A 43 -12.20 13.61 15.38
N GLY A 44 -11.86 12.38 15.00
CA GLY A 44 -12.62 11.19 15.35
C GLY A 44 -12.77 11.00 16.85
N VAL A 45 -11.67 11.13 17.61
CA VAL A 45 -11.68 11.03 19.08
C VAL A 45 -12.56 12.11 19.70
N VAL A 46 -12.43 13.37 19.26
CA VAL A 46 -13.22 14.50 19.79
C VAL A 46 -14.71 14.30 19.52
N LEU A 47 -15.08 13.92 18.29
CA LEU A 47 -16.49 13.68 17.93
C LEU A 47 -17.07 12.46 18.64
N LEU A 48 -16.30 11.39 18.76
CA LEU A 48 -16.72 10.21 19.50
C LEU A 48 -16.93 10.53 20.98
N ALA A 49 -16.01 11.27 21.60
CA ALA A 49 -16.16 11.71 22.99
C ALA A 49 -17.40 12.60 23.19
N TRP A 50 -17.64 13.54 22.26
CA TRP A 50 -18.82 14.39 22.26
C TRP A 50 -20.11 13.57 22.27
N GLU A 51 -20.23 12.61 21.36
CA GLU A 51 -21.43 11.77 21.29
C GLU A 51 -21.56 10.82 22.48
N LEU A 52 -20.45 10.29 22.98
CA LEU A 52 -20.44 9.39 24.12
C LEU A 52 -21.00 10.08 25.39
N VAL A 53 -20.70 11.36 25.59
CA VAL A 53 -21.29 12.16 26.68
C VAL A 53 -22.82 12.22 26.59
N GLY A 54 -23.38 12.25 25.37
CA GLY A 54 -24.83 12.26 25.15
C GLY A 54 -25.53 10.94 25.43
N HIS A 55 -24.80 9.82 25.47
CA HIS A 55 -25.34 8.47 25.68
C HIS A 55 -24.97 7.88 27.05
N LEU A 56 -24.33 8.67 27.94
CA LEU A 56 -23.95 8.25 29.27
C LEU A 56 -24.74 9.03 30.34
N PRO A 57 -25.34 8.35 31.34
CA PRO A 57 -25.41 6.89 31.51
C PRO A 57 -26.34 6.21 30.48
N PRO A 58 -26.12 4.93 30.13
CA PRO A 58 -26.92 4.25 29.11
C PRO A 58 -28.25 3.75 29.69
N GLU A 59 -29.23 4.65 29.73
CA GLU A 59 -30.55 4.37 30.28
C GLU A 59 -31.47 3.69 29.26
N THR A 60 -31.35 4.04 27.98
CA THR A 60 -32.22 3.53 26.92
C THR A 60 -31.61 2.35 26.15
N VAL A 61 -32.45 1.63 25.40
CA VAL A 61 -32.00 0.58 24.47
C VAL A 61 -31.14 1.18 23.34
N PHE A 62 -31.45 2.40 22.90
CA PHE A 62 -30.70 3.10 21.86
C PHE A 62 -29.27 3.44 22.34
N ASP A 63 -29.11 3.88 23.58
CA ASP A 63 -27.80 4.16 24.17
C ASP A 63 -26.93 2.90 24.23
N ARG A 64 -27.52 1.79 24.70
CA ARG A 64 -26.81 0.49 24.76
C ARG A 64 -26.40 0.01 23.37
N LEU A 65 -27.29 0.14 22.39
CA LEU A 65 -26.99 -0.26 21.01
C LEU A 65 -25.92 0.63 20.38
N TYR A 66 -25.94 1.94 20.63
CA TYR A 66 -24.88 2.86 20.21
C TYR A 66 -23.53 2.43 20.79
N LEU A 67 -23.45 2.19 22.10
CA LEU A 67 -22.22 1.73 22.77
C LEU A 67 -21.71 0.39 22.21
N ILE A 68 -22.61 -0.56 21.93
CA ILE A 68 -22.24 -1.83 21.31
C ILE A 68 -21.68 -1.60 19.91
N ARG A 69 -22.30 -0.75 19.09
CA ARG A 69 -21.83 -0.46 17.72
C ARG A 69 -20.47 0.23 17.72
N VAL A 70 -20.27 1.22 18.60
CA VAL A 70 -18.97 1.87 18.83
C VAL A 70 -17.94 0.84 19.27
N GLY A 71 -18.28 0.00 20.25
CA GLY A 71 -17.41 -1.06 20.75
C GLY A 71 -17.00 -2.04 19.67
N VAL A 72 -17.96 -2.51 18.86
CA VAL A 72 -17.67 -3.37 17.70
C VAL A 72 -16.80 -2.64 16.69
N SER A 73 -17.12 -1.38 16.33
CA SER A 73 -16.30 -0.59 15.40
C SER A 73 -14.85 -0.53 15.85
N VAL A 74 -14.59 -0.04 17.06
CA VAL A 74 -13.22 0.19 17.54
C VAL A 74 -12.52 -1.14 17.85
N CYS A 75 -13.14 -2.01 18.65
CA CYS A 75 -12.50 -3.23 19.13
C CYS A 75 -12.39 -4.34 18.08
N LEU A 76 -13.16 -4.29 16.99
CA LEU A 76 -13.00 -5.24 15.88
C LEU A 76 -12.15 -4.65 14.75
N VAL A 77 -12.47 -3.45 14.27
CA VAL A 77 -11.85 -2.91 13.04
C VAL A 77 -10.41 -2.50 13.29
N VAL A 78 -10.07 -1.91 14.45
CA VAL A 78 -8.68 -1.53 14.74
C VAL A 78 -7.76 -2.75 14.83
N PRO A 79 -8.06 -3.80 15.63
CA PRO A 79 -7.21 -5.00 15.67
C PRO A 79 -7.18 -5.75 14.34
N LEU A 80 -8.31 -5.83 13.62
CA LEU A 80 -8.35 -6.46 12.31
C LEU A 80 -7.47 -5.73 11.29
N SER A 81 -7.51 -4.39 11.29
CA SER A 81 -6.65 -3.54 10.45
C SER A 81 -5.17 -3.78 10.76
N TYR A 82 -4.81 -3.80 12.04
CA TYR A 82 -3.44 -4.10 12.47
C TYR A 82 -3.00 -5.52 12.07
N LEU A 83 -3.88 -6.51 12.22
CA LEU A 83 -3.60 -7.88 11.85
C LEU A 83 -3.35 -8.03 10.35
N PHE A 84 -4.19 -7.43 9.50
CA PHE A 84 -3.98 -7.46 8.05
C PHE A 84 -2.68 -6.77 7.63
N TRP A 85 -2.31 -5.66 8.27
CA TRP A 85 -1.02 -5.03 8.05
C TRP A 85 0.13 -5.95 8.44
N ARG A 86 0.08 -6.55 9.64
CA ARG A 86 1.12 -7.46 10.14
C ARG A 86 1.29 -8.72 9.26
N LEU A 87 0.20 -9.21 8.66
CA LEU A 87 0.22 -10.34 7.74
C LEU A 87 0.62 -9.94 6.30
N GLY A 88 0.95 -8.67 6.04
CA GLY A 88 1.31 -8.17 4.72
C GLY A 88 0.15 -8.04 3.73
N GLY A 89 -1.09 -8.08 4.22
CA GLY A 89 -2.30 -7.95 3.41
C GLY A 89 -2.64 -6.50 3.00
N PHE A 90 -2.20 -5.51 3.79
CA PHE A 90 -2.44 -4.09 3.56
C PHE A 90 -1.14 -3.26 3.68
N GLY A 91 -1.09 -2.13 2.97
CA GLY A 91 -0.07 -1.12 3.20
C GLY A 91 -0.30 -0.40 4.55
N GLY A 92 0.76 0.19 5.10
CA GLY A 92 0.65 0.93 6.36
C GLY A 92 -0.33 2.11 6.31
N ALA A 93 -0.47 2.76 5.15
CA ALA A 93 -1.44 3.83 4.94
C ALA A 93 -2.89 3.31 4.99
N ASP A 94 -3.18 2.17 4.38
CA ASP A 94 -4.51 1.56 4.37
C ASP A 94 -4.94 1.16 5.79
N ALA A 95 -4.00 0.58 6.55
CA ALA A 95 -4.24 0.18 7.91
C ALA A 95 -4.59 1.39 8.81
N LYS A 96 -3.81 2.47 8.68
CA LYS A 96 -4.07 3.74 9.38
C LYS A 96 -5.42 4.33 9.00
N ALA A 97 -5.79 4.30 7.72
CA ALA A 97 -7.09 4.79 7.25
C ALA A 97 -8.25 4.02 7.91
N LEU A 98 -8.21 2.69 7.91
CA LEU A 98 -9.24 1.86 8.54
C LEU A 98 -9.32 2.06 10.06
N MET A 99 -8.18 2.24 10.73
CA MET A 99 -8.16 2.56 12.17
C MET A 99 -8.80 3.91 12.45
N VAL A 100 -8.50 4.93 11.63
CA VAL A 100 -9.14 6.24 11.70
C VAL A 100 -10.64 6.13 11.47
N PHE A 101 -11.09 5.34 10.49
CA PHE A 101 -12.53 5.16 10.23
C PHE A 101 -13.25 4.45 11.37
N ALA A 102 -12.59 3.51 12.05
CA ALA A 102 -13.19 2.82 13.21
C ALA A 102 -13.60 3.81 14.32
N VAL A 103 -12.83 4.88 14.51
CA VAL A 103 -13.07 5.91 15.52
C VAL A 103 -13.90 7.07 14.97
N LEU A 104 -13.61 7.53 13.75
CA LEU A 104 -14.27 8.69 13.14
C LEU A 104 -15.69 8.35 12.66
N LEU A 105 -15.91 7.13 12.19
CA LEU A 105 -17.16 6.67 11.57
C LEU A 105 -17.68 5.37 12.22
N PRO A 106 -17.93 5.37 13.55
CA PRO A 106 -18.27 4.15 14.27
C PRO A 106 -19.68 3.64 13.97
N THR A 107 -20.61 4.56 13.71
CA THR A 107 -22.04 4.29 13.47
C THR A 107 -22.50 4.98 12.19
N PHE A 108 -23.63 4.53 11.64
CA PHE A 108 -24.20 5.12 10.43
C PHE A 108 -24.57 6.59 10.66
N PRO A 109 -24.02 7.53 9.86
CA PRO A 109 -24.48 8.90 9.86
C PRO A 109 -25.83 9.01 9.13
N SER A 110 -26.59 10.07 9.38
CA SER A 110 -27.83 10.38 8.64
C SER A 110 -27.79 11.78 8.07
N TYR A 111 -27.98 11.90 6.76
CA TYR A 111 -28.05 13.17 6.04
C TYR A 111 -29.34 13.26 5.23
N THR A 112 -30.14 14.31 5.44
CA THR A 112 -31.35 14.53 4.65
C THR A 112 -31.09 15.58 3.56
N LEU A 113 -31.00 15.14 2.32
CA LEU A 113 -30.81 16.02 1.16
C LEU A 113 -32.05 15.97 0.25
N ALA A 114 -32.68 17.13 0.03
CA ALA A 114 -33.85 17.28 -0.84
C ALA A 114 -35.01 16.29 -0.54
N GLY A 115 -35.19 15.91 0.73
CA GLY A 115 -36.24 14.99 1.17
C GLY A 115 -35.84 13.51 1.15
N THR A 116 -34.61 13.18 0.73
CA THR A 116 -34.05 11.83 0.76
C THR A 116 -33.04 11.70 1.88
N GLU A 117 -33.13 10.61 2.66
CA GLU A 117 -32.16 10.28 3.70
C GLU A 117 -31.04 9.40 3.14
N PHE A 118 -29.80 9.75 3.46
CA PHE A 118 -28.59 9.06 3.07
C PHE A 118 -27.83 8.58 4.32
N PRO A 119 -27.24 7.36 4.28
CA PRO A 119 -27.23 6.42 3.17
C PRO A 119 -28.55 5.68 2.96
N LEU A 120 -28.81 5.26 1.72
CA LEU A 120 -30.09 4.65 1.29
C LEU A 120 -30.36 3.25 1.91
N ALA A 121 -29.31 2.48 2.20
CA ALA A 121 -29.38 1.10 2.67
C ALA A 121 -28.45 0.90 3.88
N ALA A 122 -29.00 1.06 5.07
CA ALA A 122 -28.29 0.80 6.33
C ALA A 122 -28.36 -0.68 6.73
N THR A 123 -27.25 -1.21 7.26
CA THR A 123 -27.22 -2.58 7.79
C THR A 123 -27.92 -2.66 9.14
N ARG A 124 -28.44 -3.85 9.48
CA ARG A 124 -29.02 -4.12 10.81
C ARG A 124 -28.00 -3.94 11.94
N LEU A 125 -26.73 -4.29 11.68
CA LEU A 125 -25.65 -4.16 12.65
C LEU A 125 -25.36 -2.69 12.95
N GLY A 126 -25.41 -1.81 11.93
CA GLY A 126 -25.27 -0.36 12.10
C GLY A 126 -23.85 0.10 12.44
N VAL A 127 -22.83 -0.67 12.06
CA VAL A 127 -21.41 -0.34 12.22
C VAL A 127 -20.87 0.16 10.89
N PHE A 128 -20.65 1.48 10.76
CA PHE A 128 -20.39 2.10 9.45
C PHE A 128 -18.98 1.81 8.93
N SER A 129 -17.98 1.81 9.80
CA SER A 129 -16.60 1.42 9.48
C SER A 129 -16.50 0.04 8.82
N MET A 130 -17.32 -0.92 9.25
CA MET A 130 -17.41 -2.26 8.65
C MET A 130 -18.04 -2.23 7.25
N THR A 131 -19.05 -1.39 7.04
CA THR A 131 -19.62 -1.17 5.71
C THR A 131 -18.59 -0.53 4.77
N VAL A 132 -17.82 0.46 5.23
CA VAL A 132 -16.73 1.04 4.44
C VAL A 132 -15.70 -0.04 4.07
N LEU A 133 -15.28 -0.87 5.03
CA LEU A 133 -14.36 -1.98 4.77
C LEU A 133 -14.92 -2.97 3.74
N THR A 134 -16.18 -3.38 3.89
CA THR A 134 -16.81 -4.35 2.99
C THR A 134 -16.94 -3.79 1.57
N ASN A 135 -17.41 -2.55 1.43
CA ASN A 135 -17.48 -1.85 0.15
C ASN A 135 -16.10 -1.67 -0.48
N THR A 136 -15.07 -1.40 0.33
CA THR A 136 -13.67 -1.30 -0.12
C THR A 136 -13.19 -2.61 -0.71
N VAL A 137 -13.48 -3.75 -0.07
CA VAL A 137 -13.11 -5.07 -0.58
C VAL A 137 -13.83 -5.35 -1.91
N ILE A 138 -15.12 -5.07 -2.00
CA ILE A 138 -15.90 -5.25 -3.24
C ILE A 138 -15.35 -4.37 -4.37
N ALA A 139 -15.08 -3.09 -4.10
CA ALA A 139 -14.46 -2.19 -5.07
C ALA A 139 -13.05 -2.66 -5.47
N GLY A 140 -12.28 -3.19 -4.50
CA GLY A 140 -10.95 -3.74 -4.72
C GLY A 140 -10.93 -4.96 -5.65
N LEU A 141 -11.98 -5.80 -5.61
CA LEU A 141 -12.12 -6.96 -6.52
C LEU A 141 -12.23 -6.53 -7.99
N ALA A 142 -12.67 -5.30 -8.29
CA ALA A 142 -12.68 -4.80 -9.65
C ALA A 142 -11.27 -4.68 -10.26
N TYR A 143 -10.24 -4.49 -9.42
CA TYR A 143 -8.87 -4.29 -9.93
C TYR A 143 -8.24 -5.56 -10.52
N PRO A 144 -8.21 -6.72 -9.84
CA PRO A 144 -7.75 -7.97 -10.45
C PRO A 144 -8.52 -8.34 -11.72
N LEU A 145 -9.83 -8.07 -11.76
CA LEU A 145 -10.67 -8.31 -12.93
C LEU A 145 -10.31 -7.37 -14.08
N PHE A 146 -10.09 -6.09 -13.79
CA PHE A 146 -9.60 -5.10 -14.76
C PHE A 146 -8.23 -5.50 -15.32
N LEU A 147 -7.32 -5.93 -14.46
CA LEU A 147 -5.98 -6.36 -14.86
C LEU A 147 -6.02 -7.59 -15.76
N ALA A 148 -6.85 -8.58 -15.40
CA ALA A 148 -7.08 -9.77 -16.22
C ALA A 148 -7.67 -9.42 -17.59
N ALA A 149 -8.69 -8.54 -17.63
CA ALA A 149 -9.30 -8.09 -18.87
C ALA A 149 -8.31 -7.31 -19.76
N ARG A 150 -7.46 -6.48 -19.14
CA ARG A 150 -6.41 -5.74 -19.85
C ARG A 150 -5.36 -6.70 -20.44
N ASN A 151 -4.83 -7.62 -19.63
CA ASN A 151 -3.85 -8.59 -20.10
C ASN A 151 -4.42 -9.47 -21.23
N LEU A 152 -5.71 -9.82 -21.15
CA LEU A 152 -6.40 -10.51 -22.24
C LEU A 152 -6.49 -9.67 -23.52
N ALA A 153 -6.80 -8.37 -23.39
CA ALA A 153 -6.84 -7.45 -24.54
C ALA A 153 -5.46 -7.20 -25.16
N ASP A 154 -4.41 -7.20 -24.34
CA ASP A 154 -3.02 -7.04 -24.76
C ASP A 154 -2.43 -8.34 -25.35
N GLY A 155 -3.17 -9.46 -25.31
CA GLY A 155 -2.74 -10.78 -25.81
C GLY A 155 -1.79 -11.55 -24.87
N GLU A 156 -1.60 -11.05 -23.65
CA GLU A 156 -0.62 -11.53 -22.67
C GLU A 156 -1.33 -12.22 -21.49
N PHE A 157 -2.22 -13.17 -21.76
CA PHE A 157 -3.03 -13.81 -20.72
C PHE A 157 -2.47 -15.17 -20.26
N GLU A 158 -1.86 -15.17 -19.08
CA GLU A 158 -1.37 -16.36 -18.37
C GLU A 158 -2.04 -16.50 -16.99
N LEU A 159 -2.64 -17.66 -16.70
CA LEU A 159 -3.27 -17.95 -15.40
C LEU A 159 -2.23 -18.49 -14.40
N PRO A 160 -2.25 -18.07 -13.12
CA PRO A 160 -3.11 -17.06 -12.50
C PRO A 160 -2.51 -15.64 -12.50
N ILE A 161 -1.31 -15.45 -13.05
CA ILE A 161 -0.53 -14.20 -12.92
C ILE A 161 -1.24 -13.00 -13.52
N SER A 162 -2.07 -13.18 -14.56
CA SER A 162 -2.78 -12.08 -15.22
C SER A 162 -3.80 -11.35 -14.34
N PHE A 163 -4.19 -11.93 -13.20
CA PHE A 163 -5.06 -11.25 -12.23
C PHE A 163 -4.30 -10.36 -11.25
N VAL A 164 -2.98 -10.54 -11.14
CA VAL A 164 -2.16 -9.88 -10.12
C VAL A 164 -0.98 -9.13 -10.69
N GLY A 165 -0.56 -9.42 -11.92
CA GLY A 165 0.59 -8.85 -12.59
C GLY A 165 0.26 -8.26 -13.95
N ARG A 166 1.19 -7.47 -14.50
CA ARG A 166 1.18 -7.06 -15.90
C ARG A 166 2.53 -7.34 -16.53
N ARG A 167 2.54 -7.72 -17.80
CA ARG A 167 3.76 -7.81 -18.58
C ARG A 167 4.20 -6.41 -19.03
N VAL A 168 5.48 -6.11 -18.87
CA VAL A 168 6.07 -4.83 -19.28
C VAL A 168 7.41 -5.05 -19.95
N SER A 169 7.81 -4.13 -20.83
CA SER A 169 9.16 -4.16 -21.38
C SER A 169 10.18 -3.85 -20.29
N VAL A 170 11.34 -4.51 -20.35
CA VAL A 170 12.40 -4.27 -19.37
C VAL A 170 12.85 -2.81 -19.36
N SER A 171 12.88 -2.13 -20.52
CA SER A 171 13.22 -0.70 -20.60
C SER A 171 12.33 0.21 -19.72
N SER A 172 11.07 -0.18 -19.52
CA SER A 172 10.11 0.58 -18.70
C SER A 172 10.32 0.42 -17.20
N LEU A 173 11.11 -0.57 -16.75
CA LEU A 173 11.36 -0.83 -15.32
C LEU A 173 12.04 0.34 -14.59
N SER A 174 12.79 1.16 -15.33
CA SER A 174 13.39 2.40 -14.83
C SER A 174 12.36 3.37 -14.22
N THR A 175 11.11 3.34 -14.70
CA THR A 175 10.01 4.21 -14.26
C THR A 175 8.85 3.45 -13.64
N ALA A 176 8.85 2.12 -13.75
CA ALA A 176 7.82 1.26 -13.18
C ALA A 176 8.00 1.08 -11.67
N HIS A 177 6.89 0.88 -10.96
CA HIS A 177 6.85 0.65 -9.52
C HIS A 177 6.39 -0.78 -9.25
N GLY A 178 6.82 -1.34 -8.11
CA GLY A 178 6.43 -2.67 -7.67
C GLY A 178 7.58 -3.64 -7.67
N ARG A 179 7.28 -4.93 -7.88
CA ARG A 179 8.23 -6.03 -7.80
C ARG A 179 8.16 -6.89 -9.04
N LEU A 180 9.25 -7.57 -9.38
CA LEU A 180 9.23 -8.63 -10.37
C LEU A 180 8.39 -9.80 -9.86
N PHE A 181 7.54 -10.35 -10.72
CA PHE A 181 6.85 -11.62 -10.51
C PHE A 181 7.52 -12.80 -11.20
N GLU A 182 8.80 -12.63 -11.53
CA GLU A 182 9.64 -13.66 -12.12
C GLU A 182 10.96 -13.73 -11.36
N SER A 183 11.47 -14.95 -11.25
CA SER A 183 12.85 -15.29 -10.91
C SER A 183 13.42 -16.15 -12.05
N PRO A 184 14.73 -16.44 -12.07
CA PRO A 184 15.31 -17.40 -13.02
C PRO A 184 14.62 -18.77 -13.03
N GLU A 185 13.96 -19.15 -11.93
CA GLU A 185 13.25 -20.43 -11.75
C GLU A 185 11.81 -20.40 -12.26
N GLY A 186 11.26 -19.21 -12.58
CA GLY A 186 9.91 -19.04 -13.10
C GLY A 186 9.09 -17.98 -12.35
N VAL A 187 7.77 -18.16 -12.30
CA VAL A 187 6.85 -17.20 -11.68
C VAL A 187 6.98 -17.23 -10.16
N THR A 188 7.15 -16.05 -9.54
CA THR A 188 7.24 -15.87 -8.09
C THR A 188 6.41 -14.68 -7.62
N ARG A 189 6.01 -14.66 -6.35
CA ARG A 189 5.36 -13.49 -5.71
C ARG A 189 6.34 -12.64 -4.89
N ASN A 190 7.57 -13.10 -4.73
CA ASN A 190 8.59 -12.50 -3.88
C ASN A 190 9.88 -12.23 -4.65
N GLY A 191 9.75 -11.74 -5.89
CA GLY A 191 10.90 -11.37 -6.73
C GLY A 191 11.53 -10.04 -6.31
N LEU A 192 12.48 -9.59 -7.12
CA LEU A 192 13.24 -8.36 -6.88
C LEU A 192 12.33 -7.13 -6.82
N ASP A 193 12.55 -6.28 -5.81
CA ASP A 193 11.90 -4.98 -5.72
C ASP A 193 12.52 -3.99 -6.72
N LEU A 194 11.68 -3.27 -7.48
CA LEU A 194 12.15 -2.35 -8.51
C LEU A 194 12.84 -1.12 -7.90
N ASP A 195 12.50 -0.73 -6.66
CA ASP A 195 13.24 0.32 -5.96
C ASP A 195 14.65 -0.17 -5.58
N ALA A 196 14.79 -1.42 -5.13
CA ALA A 196 16.09 -2.04 -4.85
C ALA A 196 16.96 -2.18 -6.11
N LEU A 197 16.35 -2.54 -7.25
CA LEU A 197 17.04 -2.53 -8.55
C LEU A 197 17.59 -1.14 -8.88
N ARG A 198 16.80 -0.08 -8.68
CA ARG A 198 17.24 1.30 -8.92
C ARG A 198 18.33 1.74 -7.95
N MET A 199 18.24 1.37 -6.68
CA MET A 199 19.29 1.62 -5.69
C MET A 199 20.60 0.97 -6.13
N TYR A 200 20.58 -0.30 -6.53
CA TYR A 200 21.76 -1.02 -7.01
C TYR A 200 22.38 -0.36 -8.26
N LEU A 201 21.55 -0.03 -9.26
CA LEU A 201 22.02 0.63 -10.48
C LEU A 201 22.67 1.99 -10.16
N ARG A 202 22.06 2.77 -9.27
CA ARG A 202 22.62 4.06 -8.83
C ARG A 202 23.92 3.87 -8.05
N TRP A 203 23.95 2.92 -7.12
CA TRP A 203 25.16 2.56 -6.36
C TRP A 203 26.31 2.17 -7.27
N ARG A 204 26.03 1.44 -8.36
CA ARG A 204 27.03 1.04 -9.35
C ARG A 204 27.31 2.11 -10.42
N GLY A 205 26.61 3.24 -10.40
CA GLY A 205 26.76 4.30 -11.41
C GLY A 205 26.28 3.92 -12.82
N LEU A 206 25.35 2.97 -12.93
CA LEU A 206 24.87 2.40 -14.19
C LEU A 206 23.42 2.79 -14.47
N THR A 207 23.06 2.83 -15.76
CA THR A 207 21.66 2.79 -16.18
C THR A 207 21.23 1.36 -16.50
N LEU A 208 19.91 1.16 -16.53
CA LEU A 208 19.34 -0.11 -17.00
C LEU A 208 19.72 -0.43 -18.46
N ALA A 209 19.99 0.59 -19.27
CA ALA A 209 20.43 0.41 -20.65
C ALA A 209 21.88 -0.11 -20.69
N ASP A 210 22.78 0.47 -19.88
CA ASP A 210 24.18 0.04 -19.78
C ASP A 210 24.28 -1.43 -19.37
N LEU A 211 23.49 -1.82 -18.36
CA LEU A 211 23.42 -3.20 -17.89
C LEU A 211 23.01 -4.18 -19.00
N ARG A 212 22.08 -3.78 -19.88
CA ARG A 212 21.61 -4.63 -20.99
C ARG A 212 22.53 -4.63 -22.20
N SER A 213 23.30 -3.56 -22.40
CA SER A 213 24.24 -3.48 -23.52
C SER A 213 25.48 -4.34 -23.28
N ASN A 214 25.94 -4.47 -22.04
CA ASN A 214 27.16 -5.22 -21.70
C ASN A 214 26.97 -6.15 -20.48
N PRO A 215 26.00 -7.08 -20.50
CA PRO A 215 25.66 -7.87 -19.32
C PRO A 215 26.80 -8.78 -18.86
N ASP A 216 27.53 -9.42 -19.77
CA ASP A 216 28.61 -10.35 -19.41
C ASP A 216 29.79 -9.63 -18.75
N ALA A 217 30.15 -8.44 -19.23
CA ALA A 217 31.22 -7.63 -18.63
C ALA A 217 30.82 -7.09 -17.26
N LEU A 218 29.54 -6.76 -17.07
CA LEU A 218 29.00 -6.28 -15.80
C LEU A 218 28.64 -7.42 -14.83
N ARG A 219 28.68 -8.68 -15.28
CA ARG A 219 28.54 -9.87 -14.45
C ARG A 219 29.88 -10.35 -13.87
N ASP A 220 30.89 -9.48 -13.95
CA ASP A 220 32.18 -9.64 -13.29
C ASP A 220 32.24 -8.74 -12.05
N PRO A 221 32.39 -9.28 -10.82
CA PRO A 221 32.50 -8.46 -9.62
C PRO A 221 33.73 -7.57 -9.59
N ASP A 222 34.79 -7.92 -10.33
CA ASP A 222 36.00 -7.12 -10.44
C ASP A 222 35.79 -5.86 -11.31
N SER A 223 34.67 -5.78 -12.06
CA SER A 223 34.28 -4.56 -12.77
C SER A 223 33.64 -3.48 -11.88
N ILE A 224 33.52 -3.73 -10.58
CA ILE A 224 32.92 -2.79 -9.62
C ILE A 224 34.04 -1.92 -9.02
N ASP A 225 34.28 -0.79 -9.68
CA ASP A 225 35.25 0.24 -9.28
C ASP A 225 34.65 1.24 -8.26
N GLU A 226 34.39 2.48 -8.69
CA GLU A 226 33.81 3.55 -7.88
C GLU A 226 32.31 3.30 -7.64
N THR A 227 31.88 3.43 -6.39
CA THR A 227 30.47 3.26 -5.98
C THR A 227 29.90 4.57 -5.46
N PHE A 228 28.58 4.74 -5.58
CA PHE A 228 27.86 5.97 -5.25
C PHE A 228 26.78 5.73 -4.19
N ASP A 229 26.26 6.80 -3.61
CA ASP A 229 25.13 6.71 -2.67
C ASP A 229 23.87 6.17 -3.38
N PRO A 230 23.30 5.04 -2.94
CA PRO A 230 22.15 4.41 -3.59
C PRO A 230 20.86 5.23 -3.53
N THR A 231 20.71 6.16 -2.58
CA THR A 231 19.44 6.85 -2.25
C THR A 231 18.25 5.89 -2.01
N ASP A 232 17.00 6.37 -2.00
CA ASP A 232 15.80 5.55 -1.74
C ASP A 232 15.22 4.86 -2.98
N GLY A 233 15.86 4.99 -4.15
CA GLY A 233 15.40 4.35 -5.40
C GLY A 233 14.14 5.00 -6.03
N ALA A 234 13.64 6.13 -5.51
CA ALA A 234 12.39 6.73 -5.99
C ALA A 234 12.53 7.41 -7.38
N VAL A 235 11.54 7.16 -8.26
CA VAL A 235 11.52 7.63 -9.66
C VAL A 235 11.47 9.16 -9.80
N HIS A 236 11.00 9.90 -8.77
CA HIS A 236 10.79 11.35 -8.83
C HIS A 236 12.03 12.21 -8.55
N ARG A 237 13.18 11.64 -8.17
CA ARG A 237 14.42 12.42 -7.97
C ARG A 237 15.29 12.58 -9.22
N ALA A 238 14.91 11.99 -10.35
CA ALA A 238 15.67 12.09 -11.60
C ALA A 238 15.22 13.30 -12.45
N ALA A 239 15.36 14.50 -11.90
CA ALA A 239 15.43 15.76 -12.66
C ALA A 239 15.95 16.87 -11.73
N THR A 240 17.27 17.05 -11.63
CA THR A 240 17.87 18.37 -11.35
C THR A 240 19.28 18.43 -11.93
N ASP A 241 19.37 19.23 -12.97
CA ASP A 241 20.51 20.05 -13.38
C ASP A 241 21.13 20.83 -12.19
N GLY A 242 22.19 20.29 -11.60
CA GLY A 242 23.30 21.08 -11.04
C GLY A 242 22.98 22.17 -10.02
N GLY A 243 22.04 21.95 -9.10
CA GLY A 243 21.74 22.89 -8.01
C GLY A 243 21.71 22.18 -6.65
N THR A 244 22.53 22.66 -5.71
CA THR A 244 22.63 22.22 -4.31
C THR A 244 21.24 22.05 -3.68
N SER A 245 20.94 20.83 -3.24
CA SER A 245 19.73 20.55 -2.44
C SER A 245 19.91 21.17 -1.06
N ALA A 246 19.00 22.07 -0.70
CA ALA A 246 18.83 22.51 0.67
C ALA A 246 18.38 21.33 1.52
N ASP A 247 19.15 21.06 2.59
CA ASP A 247 18.82 20.13 3.65
C ASP A 247 17.42 20.45 4.18
N PHE A 248 16.48 19.55 3.90
CA PHE A 248 15.28 19.38 4.72
C PHE A 248 15.53 18.14 5.56
N ASP A 249 16.01 18.36 6.78
CA ASP A 249 15.90 17.41 7.88
C ASP A 249 14.42 17.03 8.01
N GLY A 250 14.10 15.87 7.48
CA GLY A 250 12.80 15.24 7.57
C GLY A 250 13.00 13.85 8.14
N ASP A 251 13.13 13.82 9.47
CA ASP A 251 12.95 12.69 10.38
C ASP A 251 12.96 11.31 9.72
N GLY A 252 14.12 10.67 9.78
CA GLY A 252 14.29 9.26 9.49
C GLY A 252 13.47 8.41 10.47
N GLU A 253 12.21 8.18 10.16
CA GLU A 253 11.47 7.05 10.70
C GLU A 253 11.76 5.84 9.81
N THR A 254 12.70 5.03 10.30
CA THR A 254 12.90 3.63 9.93
C THR A 254 11.57 2.95 9.67
N ALA A 255 11.39 2.44 8.45
CA ALA A 255 10.34 1.48 8.18
C ALA A 255 10.61 0.24 9.05
N ASP A 256 9.82 0.07 10.11
CA ASP A 256 9.81 -1.10 10.97
C ASP A 256 9.50 -2.36 10.15
N ALA A 257 10.57 -2.98 9.63
CA ALA A 257 10.56 -4.34 9.15
C ALA A 257 10.65 -5.26 10.38
N ALA A 258 9.52 -5.50 11.04
CA ALA A 258 9.40 -6.55 12.03
C ALA A 258 9.36 -7.92 11.33
N GLY A 259 10.52 -8.39 10.88
CA GLY A 259 10.79 -9.78 10.52
C GLY A 259 11.78 -10.33 11.52
N GLY A 260 11.30 -11.09 12.50
CA GLY A 260 12.16 -11.79 13.43
C GLY A 260 12.82 -12.98 12.74
N ASP A 261 14.15 -13.04 12.83
CA ASP A 261 14.89 -14.29 12.82
C ASP A 261 16.13 -14.16 13.70
N ALA A 262 16.43 -15.25 14.38
CA ALA A 262 17.32 -15.33 15.54
C ALA A 262 18.80 -15.10 15.18
N ALA A 263 19.47 -14.34 16.04
CA ALA A 263 20.91 -14.15 16.03
C ALA A 263 21.64 -15.48 16.34
N GLY A 264 22.40 -15.97 15.37
CA GLY A 264 23.55 -16.83 15.57
C GLY A 264 24.81 -15.99 15.42
N ASP A 265 25.48 -15.72 16.54
CA ASP A 265 26.85 -15.24 16.63
C ASP A 265 27.78 -16.27 16.00
N ASP A 266 28.65 -15.83 15.10
CA ASP A 266 29.94 -16.46 14.79
C ASP A 266 30.77 -15.47 13.98
N GLY A 267 31.71 -14.81 14.65
CA GLY A 267 32.77 -14.07 13.97
C GLY A 267 33.60 -15.00 13.09
N ARG A 268 33.78 -14.62 11.81
CA ARG A 268 34.85 -15.17 10.97
C ARG A 268 35.52 -14.08 10.16
N GLU A 269 36.83 -14.18 10.18
CA GLU A 269 37.84 -13.34 9.59
C GLU A 269 37.66 -13.25 8.06
N ALA A 270 38.11 -12.12 7.51
CA ALA A 270 38.17 -11.86 6.09
C ALA A 270 39.02 -12.92 5.37
N ASP A 271 38.40 -13.66 4.44
CA ASP A 271 39.12 -14.56 3.54
C ASP A 271 38.69 -14.31 2.08
N SER A 272 39.71 -14.23 1.23
CA SER A 272 39.72 -13.63 -0.11
C SER A 272 39.17 -14.53 -1.23
N ASP A 273 38.14 -15.33 -0.95
CA ASP A 273 37.49 -16.22 -1.95
C ASP A 273 36.06 -15.77 -2.33
N ALA A 274 35.60 -14.61 -1.83
CA ALA A 274 34.23 -14.11 -2.03
C ALA A 274 33.90 -13.62 -3.45
N SER A 275 34.86 -13.49 -4.37
CA SER A 275 34.62 -12.91 -5.71
C SER A 275 33.94 -13.88 -6.68
N SER A 276 34.07 -15.20 -6.51
CA SER A 276 33.42 -16.20 -7.40
C SER A 276 31.89 -16.30 -7.18
N ASP A 277 31.44 -16.09 -5.95
CA ASP A 277 30.07 -16.41 -5.53
C ASP A 277 29.10 -15.22 -5.65
N ASP A 278 29.58 -14.03 -6.04
CA ASP A 278 28.75 -12.82 -6.20
C ASP A 278 28.97 -12.13 -7.56
N PRO A 279 28.54 -12.74 -8.68
CA PRO A 279 28.84 -12.25 -10.03
C PRO A 279 28.32 -10.82 -10.30
N TRP A 280 27.29 -10.38 -9.59
CA TRP A 280 26.75 -9.04 -9.73
C TRP A 280 27.21 -8.06 -8.63
N GLY A 281 28.02 -8.51 -7.65
CA GLY A 281 28.31 -7.70 -6.47
C GLY A 281 27.05 -7.36 -5.65
N ALA A 282 26.04 -8.23 -5.66
CA ALA A 282 24.78 -8.02 -4.97
C ALA A 282 24.93 -8.08 -3.44
N ALA A 283 25.76 -8.99 -2.92
CA ALA A 283 26.08 -9.03 -1.49
C ALA A 283 26.91 -7.80 -1.11
N ARG A 284 27.94 -7.47 -1.92
CA ARG A 284 28.75 -6.26 -1.73
C ARG A 284 27.90 -4.99 -1.67
N PHE A 285 26.90 -4.87 -2.54
CA PHE A 285 25.95 -3.75 -2.51
C PHE A 285 25.15 -3.72 -1.20
N LEU A 286 24.51 -4.83 -0.82
CA LEU A 286 23.65 -4.90 0.35
C LEU A 286 24.41 -4.69 1.66
N ASP A 287 25.67 -5.12 1.74
CA ASP A 287 26.53 -4.90 2.90
C ASP A 287 27.01 -3.43 3.00
N SER A 288 27.00 -2.69 1.88
CA SER A 288 27.48 -1.30 1.82
C SER A 288 26.43 -0.24 2.19
N ILE A 289 25.15 -0.62 2.29
CA ILE A 289 24.06 0.32 2.56
C ILE A 289 23.69 0.35 4.04
N GLU A 290 23.36 1.53 4.55
CA GLU A 290 22.75 1.67 5.87
C GLU A 290 21.27 1.23 5.79
N GLY A 291 20.97 0.03 6.31
CA GLY A 291 19.61 -0.52 6.35
C GLY A 291 19.38 -1.66 5.37
N SER A 292 18.14 -1.82 4.89
CA SER A 292 17.78 -2.88 3.92
C SER A 292 17.25 -2.30 2.61
N ALA A 293 17.59 -2.92 1.49
CA ALA A 293 17.01 -2.58 0.19
C ALA A 293 15.61 -3.22 0.03
N TYR A 294 14.66 -2.74 0.84
CA TYR A 294 13.25 -3.20 0.81
C TYR A 294 13.07 -4.72 1.06
N GLY A 295 13.93 -5.31 1.92
CA GLY A 295 13.92 -6.75 2.20
C GLY A 295 14.42 -7.63 1.03
N THR A 296 15.19 -7.06 0.12
CA THR A 296 15.87 -7.77 -0.97
C THR A 296 17.10 -8.51 -0.43
N SER A 297 17.21 -9.81 -0.74
CA SER A 297 18.40 -10.60 -0.44
C SER A 297 19.38 -10.62 -1.64
N PRO A 298 20.65 -10.99 -1.45
CA PRO A 298 21.61 -11.09 -2.54
C PRO A 298 21.14 -12.01 -3.68
N GLU A 299 20.46 -13.11 -3.37
CA GLU A 299 19.91 -14.07 -4.36
C GLU A 299 18.81 -13.42 -5.20
N LYS A 300 17.91 -12.68 -4.56
CA LYS A 300 16.82 -11.97 -5.27
C LYS A 300 17.38 -10.93 -6.21
N LEU A 301 18.41 -10.19 -5.76
CA LEU A 301 19.05 -9.17 -6.59
C LEU A 301 19.79 -9.81 -7.76
N ARG A 302 20.64 -10.82 -7.54
CA ARG A 302 21.34 -11.54 -8.61
C ARG A 302 20.36 -12.13 -9.64
N GLY A 303 19.33 -12.84 -9.17
CA GLY A 303 18.34 -13.45 -10.05
C GLY A 303 17.51 -12.42 -10.82
N GLY A 304 17.17 -11.29 -10.20
CA GLY A 304 16.48 -10.19 -10.87
C GLY A 304 17.36 -9.50 -11.92
N LEU A 305 18.66 -9.32 -11.65
CA LEU A 305 19.61 -8.77 -12.61
C LEU A 305 19.80 -9.72 -13.81
N ASP A 306 19.94 -11.03 -13.57
CA ASP A 306 20.00 -12.04 -14.64
C ASP A 306 18.75 -12.00 -15.54
N LEU A 307 17.56 -11.88 -14.93
CA LEU A 307 16.29 -11.79 -15.65
C LEU A 307 16.22 -10.52 -16.51
N VAL A 308 16.56 -9.37 -15.93
CA VAL A 308 16.52 -8.06 -16.58
C VAL A 308 17.57 -7.93 -17.69
N ALA A 309 18.73 -8.57 -17.53
CA ALA A 309 19.78 -8.60 -18.54
C ALA A 309 19.37 -9.42 -19.78
N SER A 310 18.69 -10.56 -19.57
CA SER A 310 18.44 -11.55 -20.63
C SER A 310 17.06 -11.43 -21.30
N ARG A 311 16.05 -10.89 -20.62
CA ARG A 311 14.67 -10.81 -21.13
C ARG A 311 14.38 -9.47 -21.81
N GLU A 312 13.46 -9.48 -22.76
CA GLU A 312 12.91 -8.25 -23.34
C GLU A 312 11.70 -7.71 -22.55
N SER A 313 10.92 -8.61 -21.97
CA SER A 313 9.73 -8.32 -21.19
C SER A 313 9.62 -9.22 -19.97
N VAL A 314 9.08 -8.66 -18.89
CA VAL A 314 8.94 -9.33 -17.59
C VAL A 314 7.59 -8.98 -16.95
N TRP A 315 7.08 -9.88 -16.12
CA TRP A 315 5.93 -9.68 -15.28
C TRP A 315 6.29 -8.86 -14.04
N ILE A 316 5.51 -7.81 -13.80
CA ILE A 316 5.62 -7.01 -12.58
C ILE A 316 4.31 -7.00 -11.82
N SER A 317 4.40 -6.90 -10.49
CA SER A 317 3.29 -6.51 -9.63
C SER A 317 3.01 -5.02 -9.84
N PRO A 318 1.87 -4.63 -10.45
CA PRO A 318 1.46 -3.25 -10.41
C PRO A 318 1.08 -2.94 -8.96
N GLY A 319 1.76 -1.98 -8.33
CA GLY A 319 1.35 -1.53 -6.99
C GLY A 319 -0.15 -1.23 -7.00
N ILE A 320 -0.95 -1.89 -6.17
CA ILE A 320 -2.39 -1.68 -6.14
C ILE A 320 -2.64 -0.48 -5.23
N PRO A 321 -3.17 0.65 -5.73
CA PRO A 321 -3.45 1.79 -4.88
C PRO A 321 -4.72 1.49 -4.08
N PHE A 322 -4.60 0.83 -2.93
CA PHE A 322 -5.75 0.35 -2.15
C PHE A 322 -6.58 1.51 -1.56
N LEU A 323 -6.02 2.72 -1.51
CA LEU A 323 -6.75 3.93 -1.15
C LEU A 323 -7.80 4.36 -2.19
N VAL A 324 -7.64 3.99 -3.47
CA VAL A 324 -8.65 4.26 -4.50
C VAL A 324 -9.94 3.47 -4.29
N PRO A 325 -9.92 2.11 -4.21
CA PRO A 325 -11.12 1.35 -3.90
C PRO A 325 -11.65 1.70 -2.50
N MET A 326 -10.80 2.09 -1.55
CA MET A 326 -11.25 2.58 -0.24
C MET A 326 -12.04 3.88 -0.34
N PHE A 327 -11.55 4.86 -1.11
CA PHE A 327 -12.28 6.10 -1.36
C PHE A 327 -13.62 5.84 -2.07
N VAL A 328 -13.62 4.99 -3.10
CA VAL A 328 -14.87 4.58 -3.79
C VAL A 328 -15.82 3.91 -2.80
N GLY A 329 -15.33 2.95 -2.01
CA GLY A 329 -16.12 2.24 -1.02
C GLY A 329 -16.70 3.17 0.06
N LEU A 330 -15.95 4.18 0.48
CA LEU A 330 -16.39 5.22 1.41
C LEU A 330 -17.49 6.11 0.81
N VAL A 331 -17.31 6.59 -0.42
CA VAL A 331 -18.34 7.39 -1.12
C VAL A 331 -19.63 6.57 -1.27
N VAL A 332 -19.51 5.30 -1.68
CA VAL A 332 -20.65 4.39 -1.77
C VAL A 332 -21.28 4.15 -0.40
N ALA A 333 -20.50 4.02 0.67
CA ALA A 333 -21.02 3.88 2.03
C ALA A 333 -21.84 5.10 2.47
N PHE A 334 -21.42 6.32 2.11
CA PHE A 334 -22.17 7.55 2.43
C PHE A 334 -23.44 7.73 1.58
N VAL A 335 -23.43 7.32 0.32
CA VAL A 335 -24.56 7.51 -0.60
C VAL A 335 -25.51 6.30 -0.57
N TYR A 336 -24.99 5.13 -0.89
CA TYR A 336 -25.83 3.93 -0.94
C TYR A 336 -25.91 3.23 0.42
N GLY A 337 -24.82 3.17 1.17
CA GLY A 337 -24.70 2.33 2.36
C GLY A 337 -24.00 1.01 2.01
N ASP A 338 -24.53 -0.10 2.46
CA ASP A 338 -23.84 -1.40 2.34
C ASP A 338 -24.22 -2.15 1.05
N VAL A 339 -23.26 -2.24 0.14
CA VAL A 339 -23.45 -2.88 -1.18
C VAL A 339 -23.73 -4.36 -1.03
N LEU A 340 -23.01 -5.04 -0.13
CA LEU A 340 -23.18 -6.48 0.09
C LEU A 340 -24.59 -6.74 0.61
N PHE A 341 -25.02 -5.98 1.61
CA PHE A 341 -26.37 -6.09 2.16
C PHE A 341 -27.43 -5.81 1.09
N GLY A 342 -27.22 -4.81 0.22
CA GLY A 342 -28.09 -4.52 -0.92
C GLY A 342 -28.20 -5.69 -1.90
N ILE A 343 -27.09 -6.33 -2.25
CA ILE A 343 -27.05 -7.51 -3.12
C ILE A 343 -27.79 -8.68 -2.46
N LEU A 344 -27.50 -8.96 -1.19
CA LEU A 344 -28.15 -10.04 -0.44
C LEU A 344 -29.67 -9.81 -0.32
N GLY A 345 -30.10 -8.56 -0.11
CA GLY A 345 -31.52 -8.19 -0.08
C GLY A 345 -32.18 -8.39 -1.44
N ALA A 346 -31.52 -8.01 -2.54
CA ALA A 346 -32.01 -8.25 -3.89
C ALA A 346 -32.14 -9.76 -4.23
N LEU A 347 -31.28 -10.59 -3.63
CA LEU A 347 -31.34 -12.06 -3.73
C LEU A 347 -32.33 -12.71 -2.74
N GLY A 348 -33.00 -11.93 -1.89
CA GLY A 348 -33.96 -12.42 -0.89
C GLY A 348 -33.33 -13.17 0.30
N ILE A 349 -32.02 -12.97 0.54
CA ILE A 349 -31.28 -13.65 1.61
C ILE A 349 -31.45 -12.93 2.96
N VAL A 350 -31.63 -11.59 2.95
CA VAL A 350 -31.76 -10.75 4.16
C VAL A 350 -32.98 -9.86 4.15
#